data_AF-A0A2U9C9U2-F1
#
_entry.id   AF-A0A2U9C9U2-F1
#
_cell.length_a   1.000
_cell.length_b   1.000
_cell.length_c   1.000
_cell.angle_alpha   90.00
_cell.angle_beta   90.00
_cell.angle_gamma   90.00
#
_symmetry.space_group_name_H-M   'P 1'
#
loop_
_entity.id
_entity.type
_entity.pdbx_description
1 polymer ?
#
loop_
_entity_poly.entity_id
_entity_poly.type
_entity_poly.pdbx_seq_one_letter_code
_entity_poly.pdbx_strand_id
1 'polypeptide(L)'
;MMMQLPETHKQKNSLFTAMNRFIGAVNNMDQTVMVPSLLRDVPLDEDRVLSSMKSDVDEGDMYSYYQLLKSIRTDMEWGVRRA
;
A
#
# COMPACT_ATOMS: atom_id res chain seq x y z
N MET A 1 -37.27 10.77 -20.16
CA MET A 1 -36.14 9.97 -20.69
C MET A 1 -34.97 10.16 -19.74
N MET A 2 -34.50 9.09 -19.10
CA MET A 2 -33.33 9.15 -18.22
C MET A 2 -32.10 9.16 -19.12
N MET A 3 -31.36 10.27 -19.10
CA MET A 3 -30.06 10.36 -19.76
C MET A 3 -29.11 9.39 -19.03
N GLN A 4 -28.93 8.20 -19.61
CA GLN A 4 -27.85 7.32 -19.23
C GLN A 4 -26.55 8.01 -19.62
N LEU A 5 -25.85 8.54 -18.63
CA LEU A 5 -24.51 9.08 -18.79
C LEU A 5 -23.65 7.94 -19.36
N PRO A 6 -22.97 8.09 -20.51
CA PRO A 6 -22.14 7.02 -21.04
C PRO A 6 -21.05 6.72 -20.02
N GLU A 7 -21.07 5.51 -19.45
CA GLU A 7 -20.07 4.96 -18.53
C GLU A 7 -18.67 5.19 -19.13
N THR A 8 -18.04 6.28 -18.69
CA THR A 8 -16.81 6.75 -19.32
C THR A 8 -15.72 5.70 -19.08
N HIS A 9 -15.23 5.13 -20.18
CA HIS A 9 -14.10 4.19 -20.28
C HIS A 9 -12.75 4.71 -19.69
N LYS A 10 -12.75 5.80 -18.91
CA LYS A 10 -11.64 6.73 -18.68
C LYS A 10 -11.15 6.84 -17.23
N GLN A 11 -11.42 5.87 -16.36
CA GLN A 11 -11.02 6.01 -14.94
C GLN A 11 -10.06 4.93 -14.43
N LYS A 12 -9.44 4.10 -15.30
CA LYS A 12 -8.44 3.10 -14.86
C LYS A 12 -7.21 3.69 -14.16
N ASN A 13 -6.93 4.98 -14.38
CA ASN A 13 -5.83 5.75 -13.80
C ASN A 13 -6.32 6.77 -12.76
N SER A 14 -7.58 6.68 -12.31
CA SER A 14 -8.09 7.53 -11.25
C SER A 14 -7.41 7.19 -9.93
N LEU A 15 -7.15 8.21 -9.10
CA LEU A 15 -6.61 8.03 -7.75
C LEU A 15 -7.45 7.02 -6.96
N PHE A 16 -8.78 7.11 -7.07
CA PHE A 16 -9.71 6.18 -6.43
C PHE A 16 -9.48 4.72 -6.86
N THR A 17 -9.23 4.48 -8.15
CA THR A 17 -8.90 3.15 -8.66
C THR A 17 -7.54 2.67 -8.16
N ALA A 18 -6.55 3.56 -8.08
CA ALA A 18 -5.24 3.23 -7.50
C ALA A 18 -5.35 2.88 -6.01
N MET A 19 -6.13 3.62 -5.24
CA MET A 19 -6.40 3.34 -3.82
C MET A 19 -7.07 1.97 -3.64
N ASN A 20 -8.11 1.65 -4.43
CA ASN A 20 -8.77 0.35 -4.36
C ASN A 20 -7.83 -0.81 -4.71
N ARG A 21 -6.95 -0.62 -5.71
CA ARG A 21 -5.92 -1.62 -6.05
C ARG A 21 -4.90 -1.79 -4.92
N PHE A 22 -4.47 -0.69 -4.30
CA PHE A 22 -3.56 -0.72 -3.16
C PHE A 22 -4.19 -1.49 -1.98
N ILE A 23 -5.42 -1.16 -1.62
CA ILE A 23 -6.16 -1.85 -0.55
C ILE A 23 -6.25 -3.34 -0.85
N GLY A 24 -6.62 -3.72 -2.08
CA GLY A 24 -6.67 -5.12 -2.50
C GLY A 24 -5.32 -5.84 -2.40
N ALA A 25 -4.23 -5.18 -2.81
CA ALA A 25 -2.88 -5.74 -2.73
C ALA A 25 -2.42 -5.93 -1.28
N VAL A 26 -2.64 -4.94 -0.40
CA VAL A 26 -2.28 -5.04 1.02
C VAL A 26 -3.13 -6.09 1.73
N ASN A 27 -4.42 -6.24 1.38
CA ASN A 27 -5.26 -7.32 1.92
C ASN A 27 -4.77 -8.69 1.47
N ASN A 28 -4.38 -8.85 0.20
CA ASN A 28 -3.80 -10.10 -0.28
C ASN A 28 -2.46 -10.43 0.42
N MET A 29 -1.63 -9.41 0.64
CA MET A 29 -0.39 -9.55 1.42
C MET A 29 -0.69 -10.00 2.85
N ASP A 30 -1.60 -9.34 3.58
CA ASP A 30 -1.98 -9.66 4.96
C ASP A 30 -2.54 -11.09 5.10
N GLN A 31 -3.29 -11.56 4.09
CA GLN A 31 -3.78 -12.95 4.03
C GLN A 31 -2.67 -13.98 3.73
N THR A 32 -1.60 -13.57 3.05
CA THR A 32 -0.49 -14.46 2.68
C THR A 32 0.55 -14.54 3.79
N VAL A 33 0.76 -13.45 4.54
CA VAL A 33 1.69 -13.38 5.66
C VAL A 33 1.04 -13.97 6.91
N MET A 34 1.14 -15.30 7.05
CA MET A 34 0.53 -16.04 8.16
C MET A 34 1.20 -15.80 9.51
N VAL A 35 2.50 -15.47 9.52
CA VAL A 35 3.29 -15.23 10.75
C VAL A 35 4.12 -13.96 10.57
N PRO A 36 3.56 -12.76 10.84
CA PRO A 36 4.23 -11.49 10.60
C PRO A 36 5.56 -11.33 11.36
N SER A 37 5.72 -11.99 12.51
CA SER A 37 6.97 -11.93 13.29
C SER A 37 8.17 -12.52 12.56
N LEU A 38 7.96 -13.38 11.55
CA LEU A 38 9.04 -13.92 10.72
C LEU A 38 9.62 -12.90 9.74
N LEU A 39 8.97 -11.74 9.58
CA LEU A 39 9.49 -10.64 8.78
C LEU A 39 10.45 -9.74 9.58
N ARG A 40 10.57 -9.96 10.89
CA ARG A 40 11.51 -9.20 11.72
C ARG A 40 12.94 -9.57 11.38
N ASP A 41 13.81 -8.57 11.40
CA ASP A 41 15.24 -8.72 11.10
C ASP A 41 15.54 -9.31 9.69
N VAL A 42 14.53 -9.33 8.80
CA VAL A 42 14.72 -9.73 7.40
C VAL A 42 15.30 -8.54 6.64
N PRO A 43 16.53 -8.64 6.12
CA PRO A 43 17.14 -7.56 5.35
C PRO A 43 16.36 -7.37 4.05
N LEU A 44 16.22 -6.12 3.64
CA LEU A 44 15.76 -5.81 2.29
C LEU A 44 16.99 -5.90 1.39
N ASP A 45 16.98 -6.82 0.43
CA ASP A 45 18.03 -6.86 -0.58
C ASP A 45 18.00 -5.52 -1.35
N GLU A 46 19.00 -4.67 -1.11
CA GLU A 46 19.20 -3.34 -1.71
C GLU A 46 19.47 -3.43 -3.23
N ASP A 47 18.65 -4.12 -4.03
CA ASP A 47 18.77 -4.07 -5.48
C ASP A 47 17.82 -3.03 -6.11
N ARG A 48 18.34 -1.80 -6.14
CA ARG A 48 18.24 -0.80 -7.22
C ARG A 48 17.00 0.10 -7.37
N VAL A 49 15.87 -0.13 -6.72
CA VAL A 49 14.68 0.72 -6.98
C VAL A 49 14.55 1.90 -5.99
N LEU A 50 15.01 1.76 -4.75
CA LEU A 50 14.82 2.78 -3.70
C LEU A 50 16.02 3.69 -3.45
N SER A 51 17.14 3.45 -4.14
CA SER A 51 18.40 4.22 -3.95
C SER A 51 18.29 5.72 -4.28
N SER A 52 17.18 6.19 -4.87
CA SER A 52 16.95 7.61 -5.15
C SER A 52 16.31 8.38 -3.99
N MET A 53 15.92 7.71 -2.89
CA MET A 53 15.32 8.34 -1.71
C MET A 53 16.15 8.08 -0.43
N LYS A 54 17.46 7.86 -0.56
CA LYS A 54 18.37 7.67 0.59
C LYS A 54 18.49 8.97 1.41
N SER A 55 17.60 9.14 2.39
CA SER A 55 17.88 9.86 3.63
C SER A 55 18.20 8.83 4.71
N ASP A 56 19.26 9.05 5.47
CA ASP A 56 19.79 8.35 6.68
C ASP A 56 18.75 7.97 7.76
N VAL A 57 17.66 7.33 7.38
CA VAL A 57 16.61 6.87 8.30
C VAL A 57 16.63 5.37 8.20
N ASP A 58 17.19 4.75 9.24
CA ASP A 58 16.95 3.38 9.70
C ASP A 58 16.17 2.56 8.68
N GLU A 59 16.90 1.82 7.83
CA GLU A 59 16.32 0.95 6.83
C GLU A 59 15.54 -0.13 7.56
N GLY A 60 14.26 0.15 7.81
CA GLY A 60 13.41 -0.70 8.62
C GLY A 60 13.40 -2.12 8.06
N ASP A 61 13.33 -3.11 8.94
CA ASP A 61 13.19 -4.50 8.51
C ASP A 61 11.91 -4.73 7.70
N MET A 62 11.82 -5.88 7.04
CA MET A 62 10.63 -6.24 6.24
C MET A 62 9.32 -6.13 7.06
N TYR A 63 9.37 -6.38 8.37
CA TYR A 63 8.23 -6.21 9.27
C TYR A 63 7.80 -4.73 9.39
N SER A 64 8.73 -3.80 9.47
CA SER A 64 8.45 -2.36 9.53
C SER A 64 7.74 -1.87 8.26
N TYR A 65 8.16 -2.32 7.08
CA TYR A 65 7.48 -2.02 5.81
C TYR A 65 6.10 -2.68 5.71
N TYR A 66 5.97 -3.92 6.17
CA TYR A 66 4.67 -4.59 6.26
C TYR A 66 3.67 -3.80 7.11
N GLN A 67 4.12 -3.29 8.27
CA GLN A 67 3.29 -2.47 9.15
C GLN A 67 2.95 -1.10 8.52
N LEU A 68 3.90 -0.47 7.83
CA LEU A 68 3.66 0.78 7.11
C LEU A 68 2.56 0.64 6.06
N LEU A 69 2.62 -0.41 5.23
CA LEU A 69 1.60 -0.68 4.20
C LEU A 69 0.21 -0.87 4.83
N LYS A 70 0.12 -1.57 5.95
CA LYS A 70 -1.13 -1.76 6.70
C LYS A 70 -1.66 -0.47 7.30
N SER A 71 -0.78 0.41 7.80
CA SER A 71 -1.16 1.74 8.28
C SER A 71 -1.75 2.57 7.15
N ILE A 72 -1.06 2.65 6.01
CA ILE A 72 -1.53 3.39 4.83
C ILE A 72 -2.88 2.86 4.35
N ARG A 73 -3.05 1.52 4.29
CA ARG A 73 -4.35 0.91 3.93
C ARG A 73 -5.45 1.39 4.87
N THR A 74 -5.20 1.36 6.17
CA THR A 74 -6.17 1.77 7.19
C THR A 74 -6.56 3.24 7.03
N ASP A 75 -5.60 4.12 6.75
CA ASP A 75 -5.85 5.54 6.47
C ASP A 75 -6.65 5.75 5.17
N MET A 76 -6.44 4.91 4.16
CA MET A 76 -7.20 4.95 2.91
C MET A 76 -8.64 4.42 3.07
N GLU A 77 -8.83 3.37 3.86
CA GLU A 77 -10.14 2.73 4.09
C GLU A 77 -11.06 3.60 4.96
N TRP A 78 -10.51 4.21 6.01
CA TRP A 78 -11.30 4.91 7.03
C TRP A 78 -11.06 6.42 7.06
N GLY A 79 -10.19 6.94 6.20
CA GLY A 79 -9.70 8.31 6.25
C GLY A 79 -8.64 8.50 7.34
N VAL A 80 -7.82 9.55 7.19
CA VAL A 80 -6.82 9.93 8.19
C VAL A 80 -7.53 10.45 9.43
N ARG A 81 -7.58 9.66 10.51
CA ARG A 81 -7.97 10.16 11.82
C ARG A 81 -6.85 11.03 12.36
N ARG A 82 -6.95 12.34 12.15
CA ARG A 82 -6.18 13.29 12.94
C ARG A 82 -6.76 13.28 14.36
N ALA A 83 -5.95 12.83 15.32
CA ALA A 83 -6.24 13.00 16.74
C ALA A 83 -6.16 14.48 17.12
#